data_AF-A0AAW7P6Y3-F1
#
_entry.id   AF-A0AAW7P6Y3-F1
#
_cell.length_a   1.000
_cell.length_b   1.000
_cell.length_c   1.000
_cell.angle_alpha   90.00
_cell.angle_beta   90.00
_cell.angle_gamma   90.00
#
_symmetry.space_group_name_H-M   'P 1'
#
loop_
_entity.id
_entity.type
_entity.pdbx_description
1 polymer ?
#
loop_
_entity_poly.entity_id
_entity_poly.type
_entity_poly.pdbx_seq_one_letter_code
_entity_poly.pdbx_strand_id
1 'polypeptide(L)'
;MNLKLIRLRARTMQVQQPGLAILFALPVLLTILANFLLSGQDLIDLLPDMTLQQAGIYMIQRQLFPSVVSFVISILVVGATFSYLDTINPKIEHRTRVLDIFKQDRFTSVFATLILKQVVLFLWGLILYVGSLISTYASIRFLAIYDKVSNPSTLSASSPEFQSLMQQMPLMTTGVVLGLLGLLFYLPQYYSLSLVELILYEQLRDGDYKGAFGVLRQSRETMKGFRSNRLVLDLTLIGWYFLNYFTRDVIGFYTMPYFINCQIAFYDQIKQIKQGPRHFTGHPSHETE
;
A
#
# COMPACT_ATOMS: atom_id res chain seq x y z
N MET A 1 -8.40 15.36 -14.74
CA MET A 1 -7.05 15.00 -14.27
C MET A 1 -6.29 14.36 -15.42
N ASN A 2 -5.08 14.82 -15.77
CA ASN A 2 -4.32 14.27 -16.90
C ASN A 2 -3.32 13.21 -16.39
N LEU A 3 -3.72 11.94 -16.43
CA LEU A 3 -2.92 10.82 -15.91
C LEU A 3 -1.65 10.55 -16.73
N LYS A 4 -1.68 10.83 -18.04
CA LYS A 4 -0.48 10.72 -18.90
C LYS A 4 0.57 11.75 -18.45
N LEU A 5 0.14 12.98 -18.16
CA LEU A 5 1.01 14.03 -17.66
C LEU A 5 1.61 13.68 -16.29
N ILE A 6 0.84 13.06 -15.39
CA ILE A 6 1.35 12.60 -14.09
C ILE A 6 2.49 11.59 -14.29
N ARG A 7 2.28 10.57 -15.11
CA ARG A 7 3.30 9.55 -15.37
C ARG A 7 4.52 10.12 -16.08
N LEU A 8 4.32 11.03 -17.03
CA LEU A 8 5.41 11.72 -17.71
C LEU A 8 6.24 12.52 -16.71
N ARG A 9 5.59 13.34 -15.87
CA ARG A 9 6.24 14.13 -14.83
C ARG A 9 6.98 13.26 -13.82
N ALA A 10 6.40 12.13 -13.42
CA ALA A 10 7.05 11.20 -12.52
C ALA A 10 8.31 10.56 -13.13
N ARG A 11 8.27 10.21 -14.42
CA ARG A 11 9.45 9.73 -15.15
C ARG A 11 10.52 10.80 -15.27
N THR A 12 10.14 12.04 -15.60
CA THR A 12 11.10 13.13 -15.73
C THR A 12 11.79 13.44 -14.40
N MET A 13 11.06 13.44 -13.27
CA MET A 13 11.63 13.61 -11.94
C MET A 13 12.71 12.55 -11.65
N GLN A 14 12.42 11.30 -12.00
CA GLN A 14 13.34 10.18 -11.77
C GLN A 14 14.58 10.22 -12.67
N VAL A 15 14.42 10.57 -13.95
CA VAL A 15 15.53 10.67 -14.91
C VAL A 15 16.43 11.88 -14.62
N GLN A 16 15.87 12.98 -14.14
CA GLN A 16 16.65 14.17 -13.79
C GLN A 16 17.51 13.96 -12.53
N GLN A 17 17.08 13.10 -11.62
CA GLN A 17 17.74 12.91 -10.33
C GLN A 17 17.90 11.42 -9.97
N PRO A 18 18.65 10.63 -10.78
CA PRO A 18 18.77 9.18 -10.59
C PRO A 18 19.45 8.83 -9.27
N GLY A 19 20.36 9.68 -8.80
CA GLY A 19 21.06 9.50 -7.52
C GLY A 19 20.13 9.50 -6.30
N LEU A 20 18.93 10.09 -6.39
CA LEU A 20 17.99 10.11 -5.26
C LEU A 20 17.28 8.78 -5.05
N ALA A 21 17.32 7.85 -6.01
CA ALA A 21 16.80 6.51 -5.83
C ALA A 21 17.50 5.78 -4.65
N ILE A 22 18.76 6.14 -4.34
CA ILE A 22 19.51 5.53 -3.24
C ILE A 22 18.88 5.78 -1.86
N LEU A 23 18.08 6.84 -1.71
CA LEU A 23 17.36 7.13 -0.45
C LEU A 23 16.36 6.02 -0.11
N PHE A 24 15.85 5.33 -1.12
CA PHE A 24 14.92 4.20 -0.96
C PHE A 24 15.63 2.85 -0.87
N ALA A 25 16.96 2.79 -0.96
CA ALA A 25 17.70 1.53 -0.96
C ALA A 25 17.50 0.74 0.35
N LEU A 26 17.56 1.42 1.50
CA LEU A 26 17.36 0.77 2.81
C LEU A 26 15.98 0.12 2.95
N PRO A 27 14.84 0.84 2.75
CA PRO A 27 13.53 0.20 2.85
C PRO A 27 13.35 -0.90 1.79
N VAL A 28 13.84 -0.73 0.56
CA VAL A 28 13.75 -1.77 -0.48
C VAL A 28 14.52 -3.04 -0.07
N LEU A 29 15.76 -2.91 0.42
CA LEU A 29 16.55 -4.05 0.89
C LEU A 29 15.87 -4.80 2.03
N LEU A 30 15.27 -4.07 2.98
CA LEU A 30 14.53 -4.67 4.08
C LEU A 30 13.25 -5.36 3.61
N THR A 31 12.54 -4.80 2.62
CA THR A 31 11.38 -5.46 2.00
C THR A 31 11.78 -6.76 1.32
N ILE A 32 12.87 -6.74 0.54
CA ILE A 32 13.41 -7.94 -0.10
C ILE A 32 13.75 -8.98 0.97
N LEU A 33 14.52 -8.61 2.00
CA LEU A 33 14.89 -9.50 3.10
C LEU A 33 13.65 -10.07 3.81
N ALA A 34 12.66 -9.23 4.11
CA ALA A 34 11.41 -9.65 4.74
C ALA A 34 10.65 -10.66 3.87
N ASN A 35 10.56 -10.43 2.56
CA ASN A 35 9.92 -11.37 1.62
C ASN A 35 10.61 -12.74 1.60
N PHE A 36 11.94 -12.79 1.76
CA PHE A 36 12.69 -14.05 1.83
C PHE A 36 12.57 -14.74 3.19
N LEU A 37 12.59 -14.00 4.30
CA LEU A 37 12.55 -14.58 5.65
C LEU A 37 11.14 -15.02 6.08
N LEU A 38 10.09 -14.36 5.57
CA LEU A 38 8.72 -14.55 6.00
C LEU A 38 7.89 -15.47 5.08
N SER A 39 8.49 -15.98 4.00
CA SER A 39 7.83 -16.91 3.07
C SER A 39 7.82 -18.34 3.65
N GLY A 40 6.90 -18.63 4.58
CA GLY A 40 6.71 -19.99 5.14
C GLY A 40 5.71 -20.85 4.36
N GLN A 41 6.05 -22.12 4.12
CA GLN A 41 5.15 -23.13 3.49
C GLN A 41 4.20 -23.80 4.51
N ASP A 42 4.42 -23.59 5.81
CA ASP A 42 3.76 -24.27 6.92
C ASP A 42 2.21 -24.21 6.91
N LEU A 43 1.61 -23.23 6.20
CA LEU A 43 0.15 -23.15 6.07
C LEU A 43 -0.43 -24.34 5.29
N ILE A 44 0.26 -24.81 4.25
CA ILE A 44 -0.24 -25.88 3.38
C ILE A 44 -0.26 -27.21 4.14
N ASP A 45 0.76 -27.43 4.98
CA ASP A 45 0.93 -28.69 5.70
C ASP A 45 0.05 -28.79 6.96
N LEU A 46 -0.17 -27.67 7.66
CA LEU A 46 -0.82 -27.68 8.98
C LEU A 46 -2.32 -27.34 8.96
N LEU A 47 -2.78 -26.50 8.03
CA LEU A 47 -4.21 -26.13 7.96
C LEU A 47 -5.17 -27.29 7.65
N PRO A 48 -4.80 -28.30 6.85
CA PRO A 48 -5.71 -29.38 6.50
C PRO A 48 -6.25 -30.18 7.68
N ASP A 49 -5.59 -30.15 8.84
CA ASP A 49 -5.99 -30.92 10.02
C ASP A 49 -6.66 -30.04 11.11
N MET A 50 -6.63 -28.72 10.96
CA MET A 50 -7.17 -27.77 11.93
C MET A 50 -8.66 -27.51 11.73
N THR A 51 -9.40 -27.20 12.79
CA THR A 51 -10.76 -26.63 12.66
C THR A 51 -10.72 -25.20 12.13
N LEU A 52 -11.84 -24.67 11.60
CA LEU A 52 -11.91 -23.29 11.09
C LEU A 52 -11.49 -22.25 12.15
N GLN A 53 -11.86 -22.47 13.41
CA GLN A 53 -11.48 -21.58 14.51
C GLN A 53 -9.97 -21.61 14.78
N GLN A 54 -9.38 -22.81 14.85
CA GLN A 54 -7.93 -22.98 15.05
C GLN A 54 -7.14 -22.39 13.88
N ALA A 55 -7.58 -22.69 12.65
CA ALA A 55 -7.04 -22.11 11.42
C ALA A 55 -7.08 -20.58 11.44
N GLY A 56 -8.20 -19.99 11.87
CA GLY A 56 -8.35 -18.54 12.02
C GLY A 56 -7.33 -17.95 12.99
N ILE A 57 -7.18 -18.54 14.18
CA ILE A 57 -6.21 -18.09 15.20
C ILE A 57 -4.77 -18.22 14.67
N TYR A 58 -4.42 -19.36 14.06
CA TYR A 58 -3.10 -19.62 13.51
C TYR A 58 -2.74 -18.62 12.39
N MET A 59 -3.67 -18.37 11.46
CA MET A 59 -3.46 -17.39 10.38
C MET A 59 -3.29 -15.97 10.90
N ILE A 60 -4.08 -15.56 11.91
CA ILE A 60 -3.92 -14.25 12.56
C ILE A 60 -2.53 -14.15 13.19
N GLN A 61 -2.13 -15.14 14.00
CA GLN A 61 -0.82 -15.16 14.66
C GLN A 61 0.33 -15.11 13.65
N ARG A 62 0.24 -15.92 12.58
CA ARG A 62 1.22 -15.93 11.49
C ARG A 62 1.35 -14.55 10.83
N GLN A 63 0.27 -13.78 10.72
CA GLN A 63 0.26 -12.47 10.08
C GLN A 63 0.77 -11.33 10.98
N LEU A 64 0.80 -11.50 12.32
CA LEU A 64 1.22 -10.44 13.24
C LEU A 64 2.67 -9.99 13.01
N PHE A 65 3.61 -10.93 12.97
CA PHE A 65 5.04 -10.60 12.82
C PHE A 65 5.35 -9.92 11.46
N PRO A 66 4.89 -10.45 10.31
CA PRO A 66 5.00 -9.75 9.02
C PRO A 66 4.38 -8.35 9.04
N SER A 67 3.27 -8.17 9.74
CA SER A 67 2.61 -6.85 9.84
C SER A 67 3.45 -5.85 10.62
N VAL A 68 4.10 -6.28 11.71
CA VAL A 68 5.03 -5.43 12.48
C VAL A 68 6.25 -5.05 11.63
N VAL A 69 6.85 -6.02 10.93
CA VAL A 69 7.99 -5.76 10.03
C VAL A 69 7.60 -4.78 8.92
N SER A 70 6.45 -5.00 8.27
CA SER A 70 5.91 -4.10 7.24
C SER A 70 5.66 -2.69 7.78
N PHE A 71 5.14 -2.58 9.01
CA PHE A 71 4.94 -1.29 9.66
C PHE A 71 6.27 -0.56 9.92
N VAL A 72 7.31 -1.25 10.41
CA VAL A 72 8.64 -0.65 10.60
C VAL A 72 9.23 -0.18 9.27
N ILE A 73 9.12 -1.00 8.21
CA ILE A 73 9.54 -0.62 6.86
C ILE A 73 8.78 0.62 6.39
N SER A 74 7.46 0.72 6.67
CA SER A 74 6.66 1.88 6.27
C SER A 74 7.17 3.20 6.87
N ILE A 75 7.70 3.19 8.11
CA ILE A 75 8.33 4.36 8.74
C ILE A 75 9.59 4.76 7.96
N LEU A 76 10.40 3.79 7.54
CA LEU A 76 11.59 4.04 6.72
C LEU A 76 11.24 4.58 5.33
N VAL A 77 10.14 4.11 4.74
CA VAL A 77 9.61 4.64 3.47
C VAL A 77 9.19 6.09 3.61
N VAL A 78 8.54 6.46 4.73
CA VAL A 78 8.19 7.86 5.02
C VAL A 78 9.46 8.69 5.23
N GLY A 79 10.44 8.19 5.97
CA GLY A 79 11.75 8.85 6.12
C GLY A 79 12.43 9.09 4.78
N ALA A 80 12.45 8.09 3.89
CA ALA A 80 13.01 8.22 2.55
C ALA A 80 12.23 9.23 1.70
N THR A 81 10.91 9.24 1.81
CA THR A 81 10.03 10.20 1.13
C THR A 81 10.30 11.63 1.60
N PHE A 82 10.51 11.84 2.90
CA PHE A 82 10.80 13.18 3.46
C PHE A 82 12.17 13.67 2.99
N SER A 83 13.20 12.83 3.08
CA SER A 83 14.54 13.14 2.54
C SER A 83 14.51 13.44 1.05
N TYR A 84 13.69 12.70 0.30
CA TYR A 84 13.51 12.93 -1.12
C TYR A 84 12.87 14.31 -1.38
N LEU A 85 11.76 14.62 -0.70
CA LEU A 85 11.06 15.91 -0.83
C LEU A 85 11.94 17.10 -0.43
N ASP A 86 12.76 16.95 0.61
CA ASP A 86 13.74 17.96 1.03
C ASP A 86 14.83 18.18 -0.01
N THR A 87 15.28 17.11 -0.66
CA THR A 87 16.38 17.19 -1.64
C THR A 87 15.92 17.77 -2.97
N ILE A 88 14.69 17.52 -3.39
CA ILE A 88 14.14 18.08 -4.63
C ILE A 88 13.68 19.54 -4.47
N ASN A 89 13.49 20.02 -3.24
CA ASN A 89 13.04 21.37 -2.96
C ASN A 89 14.23 22.32 -2.72
N PRO A 90 14.56 23.22 -3.66
CA PRO A 90 15.75 24.08 -3.55
C PRO A 90 15.67 25.08 -2.40
N LYS A 91 14.47 25.31 -1.82
CA LYS A 91 14.27 26.23 -0.69
C LYS A 91 14.71 25.64 0.65
N ILE A 92 15.11 24.37 0.70
CA ILE A 92 15.42 23.67 1.93
C ILE A 92 16.95 23.59 2.07
N GLU A 93 17.48 24.40 2.99
CA GLU A 93 18.92 24.47 3.29
C GLU A 93 19.38 23.24 4.10
N HIS A 94 18.60 22.82 5.09
CA HIS A 94 18.89 21.66 5.93
C HIS A 94 18.05 20.45 5.50
N ARG A 95 18.69 19.54 4.76
CA ARG A 95 18.05 18.32 4.25
C ARG A 95 17.97 17.26 5.33
N THR A 96 16.79 16.65 5.48
CA THR A 96 16.64 15.50 6.37
C THR A 96 17.26 14.25 5.78
N ARG A 97 17.97 13.48 6.60
CA ARG A 97 18.39 12.12 6.29
C ARG A 97 17.26 11.14 6.56
N VAL A 98 17.29 9.99 5.89
CA VAL A 98 16.22 8.96 5.99
C VAL A 98 15.95 8.56 7.44
N LEU A 99 17.02 8.45 8.24
CA LEU A 99 16.96 8.06 9.66
C LEU A 99 16.63 9.22 10.61
N ASP A 100 16.61 10.47 10.14
CA ASP A 100 16.21 11.60 10.98
C ASP A 100 14.74 11.52 11.40
N ILE A 101 13.93 10.67 10.72
CA ILE A 101 12.55 10.36 11.10
C ILE A 101 12.44 9.71 12.50
N PHE A 102 13.52 9.09 12.99
CA PHE A 102 13.59 8.47 14.32
C PHE A 102 14.00 9.45 15.43
N LYS A 103 14.30 10.71 15.09
CA LYS A 103 14.53 11.74 16.11
C LYS A 103 13.23 12.07 16.83
N GLN A 104 13.33 12.36 18.13
CA GLN A 104 12.20 12.49 19.06
C GLN A 104 11.17 13.55 18.61
N ASP A 105 11.63 14.61 17.96
CA ASP A 105 10.83 15.72 17.42
C ASP A 105 9.86 15.28 16.32
N ARG A 106 10.23 14.30 15.48
CA ARG A 106 9.43 13.84 14.33
C ARG A 106 8.83 12.47 14.54
N PHE A 107 9.52 11.58 15.27
CA PHE A 107 9.15 10.18 15.42
C PHE A 107 7.74 10.02 15.97
N THR A 108 7.40 10.71 17.06
CA THR A 108 6.09 10.58 17.71
C THR A 108 4.96 10.93 16.74
N SER A 109 5.09 12.02 15.99
CA SER A 109 4.09 12.48 15.03
C SER A 109 3.93 11.51 13.86
N VAL A 110 5.04 11.01 13.34
CA VAL A 110 5.06 10.04 12.22
C VAL A 110 4.47 8.71 12.67
N PHE A 111 4.96 8.17 13.78
CA PHE A 111 4.49 6.92 14.37
C PHE A 111 2.99 6.98 14.66
N ALA A 112 2.53 8.03 15.36
CA ALA A 112 1.12 8.19 15.69
C ALA A 112 0.23 8.32 14.44
N THR A 113 0.71 9.00 13.40
CA THR A 113 -0.04 9.15 12.14
C THR A 113 -0.12 7.83 11.37
N LEU A 114 0.99 7.10 11.27
CA LEU A 114 1.03 5.83 10.55
C LEU A 114 0.27 4.72 11.29
N ILE A 115 0.40 4.62 12.62
CA ILE A 115 -0.36 3.64 13.39
C ILE A 115 -1.86 3.93 13.29
N LEU A 116 -2.26 5.20 13.36
CA LEU A 116 -3.65 5.59 13.20
C LEU A 116 -4.17 5.27 11.78
N LYS A 117 -3.37 5.56 10.73
CA LYS A 117 -3.69 5.16 9.36
C LYS A 117 -3.88 3.65 9.27
N GLN A 118 -2.99 2.86 9.87
CA GLN A 118 -3.06 1.41 9.84
C GLN A 118 -4.29 0.87 10.57
N VAL A 119 -4.62 1.40 11.76
CA VAL A 119 -5.84 1.03 12.50
C VAL A 119 -7.09 1.35 11.70
N VAL A 120 -7.16 2.55 11.10
CA VAL A 120 -8.31 2.92 10.27
C VAL A 120 -8.43 1.99 9.07
N LEU A 121 -7.35 1.72 8.34
CA LEU A 121 -7.40 0.79 7.20
C LEU A 121 -7.74 -0.63 7.63
N PHE A 122 -7.23 -1.08 8.77
CA PHE A 122 -7.54 -2.40 9.33
C PHE A 122 -9.03 -2.55 9.62
N LEU A 123 -9.65 -1.57 10.28
CA LEU A 123 -11.08 -1.57 10.59
C LEU A 123 -11.95 -1.63 9.33
N TRP A 124 -11.59 -0.86 8.29
CA TRP A 124 -12.28 -0.90 7.00
C TRP A 124 -11.98 -2.17 6.19
N GLY A 125 -10.90 -2.87 6.51
CA GLY A 125 -10.49 -4.12 5.89
C GLY A 125 -11.07 -5.38 6.54
N LEU A 126 -11.80 -5.28 7.65
CA LEU A 126 -12.28 -6.45 8.41
C LEU A 126 -13.06 -7.46 7.55
N ILE A 127 -13.99 -6.98 6.72
CA ILE A 127 -14.79 -7.86 5.83
C ILE A 127 -13.89 -8.54 4.80
N LEU A 128 -12.93 -7.80 4.23
CA LEU A 128 -11.95 -8.33 3.28
C LEU A 128 -11.08 -9.41 3.92
N TYR A 129 -10.60 -9.17 5.15
CA TYR A 129 -9.75 -10.13 5.87
C TYR A 129 -10.53 -11.38 6.27
N VAL A 130 -11.76 -11.25 6.76
CA VAL A 130 -12.61 -12.40 7.10
C VAL A 130 -12.93 -13.23 5.86
N GLY A 131 -13.33 -12.60 4.76
CA GLY A 131 -13.58 -13.30 3.49
C GLY A 131 -12.34 -14.04 2.97
N SER A 132 -11.18 -13.37 3.01
CA SER A 132 -9.90 -13.97 2.63
C SER A 132 -9.53 -15.16 3.53
N LEU A 133 -9.70 -15.07 4.84
CA LEU A 133 -9.40 -16.16 5.78
C LEU A 133 -10.26 -17.40 5.48
N ILE A 134 -11.57 -17.20 5.29
CA ILE A 134 -12.51 -18.29 4.97
C ILE A 134 -12.13 -18.93 3.63
N SER A 135 -11.85 -18.12 2.61
CA SER A 135 -11.47 -18.61 1.30
C SER A 135 -10.17 -19.39 1.34
N THR A 136 -9.12 -18.87 1.98
CA THR A 136 -7.82 -19.54 2.07
C THR A 136 -7.92 -20.87 2.81
N TYR A 137 -8.65 -20.91 3.93
CA TYR A 137 -8.89 -22.14 4.66
C TYR A 137 -9.62 -23.19 3.80
N ALA A 138 -10.71 -22.81 3.13
CA ALA A 138 -11.48 -23.71 2.28
C ALA A 138 -10.66 -24.20 1.08
N SER A 139 -9.87 -23.32 0.46
CA SER A 139 -9.00 -23.67 -0.67
C SER A 139 -7.89 -24.64 -0.29
N ILE A 140 -7.23 -24.45 0.87
CA ILE A 140 -6.15 -25.36 1.31
C ILE A 140 -6.73 -26.74 1.68
N ARG A 141 -7.88 -26.79 2.37
CA ARG A 141 -8.59 -28.05 2.63
C ARG A 141 -9.01 -28.75 1.35
N PHE A 142 -9.52 -28.01 0.36
CA PHE A 142 -9.88 -28.55 -0.94
C PHE A 142 -8.66 -29.19 -1.63
N LEU A 143 -7.53 -28.47 -1.68
CA LEU A 143 -6.27 -28.98 -2.26
C LEU A 143 -5.78 -30.22 -1.52
N ALA A 144 -5.77 -30.21 -0.19
CA ALA A 144 -5.31 -31.35 0.60
C ALA A 144 -6.18 -32.62 0.44
N ILE A 145 -7.48 -32.46 0.16
CA ILE A 145 -8.35 -33.58 -0.18
C ILE A 145 -8.09 -34.02 -1.62
N TYR A 146 -7.94 -33.08 -2.56
CA TYR A 146 -7.66 -33.37 -3.96
C TYR A 146 -6.34 -34.16 -4.13
N ASP A 147 -5.29 -33.78 -3.40
CA ASP A 147 -3.99 -34.46 -3.43
C ASP A 147 -4.05 -35.91 -2.91
N LYS A 148 -5.06 -36.25 -2.09
CA LYS A 148 -5.30 -37.63 -1.63
C LYS A 148 -5.97 -38.50 -2.69
N VAL A 149 -6.49 -37.92 -3.77
CA VAL A 149 -7.15 -38.69 -4.83
C VAL A 149 -6.12 -39.23 -5.81
N SER A 150 -5.87 -40.54 -5.74
CA SER A 150 -4.89 -41.22 -6.60
C SER A 150 -5.26 -41.23 -8.09
N ASN A 151 -6.55 -41.31 -8.43
CA ASN A 151 -7.06 -41.28 -9.80
C ASN A 151 -8.31 -40.39 -9.90
N PRO A 152 -8.25 -39.24 -10.59
CA PRO A 152 -9.42 -38.36 -10.75
C PRO A 152 -10.62 -39.03 -11.43
N SER A 153 -10.38 -40.07 -12.23
CA SER A 153 -11.41 -40.86 -12.91
C SER A 153 -12.20 -41.80 -11.99
N THR A 154 -11.74 -42.03 -10.75
CA THR A 154 -12.46 -42.83 -9.76
C THR A 154 -13.33 -41.98 -8.81
N LEU A 155 -13.34 -40.64 -8.95
CA LEU A 155 -14.31 -39.81 -8.24
C LEU A 155 -15.70 -40.03 -8.82
N SER A 156 -16.47 -40.89 -8.16
CA SER A 156 -17.92 -40.94 -8.33
C SER A 156 -18.61 -40.06 -7.29
N ALA A 157 -19.86 -39.67 -7.56
CA ALA A 157 -20.70 -38.93 -6.62
C ALA A 157 -20.94 -39.67 -5.28
N SER A 158 -20.66 -40.98 -5.24
CA SER A 158 -20.76 -41.83 -4.06
C SER A 158 -19.47 -41.92 -3.23
N SER A 159 -18.34 -41.41 -3.73
CA SER A 159 -17.07 -41.42 -2.99
C SER A 159 -17.10 -40.40 -1.84
N PRO A 160 -16.64 -40.76 -0.63
CA PRO A 160 -16.59 -39.83 0.50
C PRO A 160 -15.66 -38.62 0.21
N GLU A 161 -14.62 -38.82 -0.60
CA GLU A 161 -13.71 -37.77 -1.05
C GLU A 161 -14.45 -36.72 -1.89
N PHE A 162 -15.26 -37.14 -2.88
CA PHE A 162 -16.06 -36.22 -3.70
C PHE A 162 -17.06 -35.43 -2.86
N GLN A 163 -17.74 -36.07 -1.90
CA GLN A 163 -18.67 -35.39 -1.00
C GLN A 163 -17.96 -34.33 -0.14
N SER A 164 -16.78 -34.65 0.39
CA SER A 164 -16.00 -33.70 1.19
C SER A 164 -15.49 -32.51 0.36
N LEU A 165 -15.08 -32.73 -0.90
CA LEU A 165 -14.73 -31.65 -1.82
C LEU A 165 -15.94 -30.74 -2.12
N MET A 166 -17.10 -31.34 -2.37
CA MET A 166 -18.33 -30.60 -2.65
C MET A 166 -18.77 -29.74 -1.47
N GLN A 167 -18.52 -30.18 -0.23
CA GLN A 167 -18.79 -29.39 0.98
C GLN A 167 -17.89 -28.15 1.11
N GLN A 168 -16.67 -28.15 0.55
CA GLN A 168 -15.76 -27.00 0.63
C GLN A 168 -16.08 -25.91 -0.42
N MET A 169 -16.68 -26.26 -1.56
CA MET A 169 -16.92 -25.30 -2.66
C MET A 169 -17.84 -24.13 -2.26
N PRO A 170 -18.97 -24.34 -1.54
CA PRO A 170 -19.79 -23.24 -1.05
C PRO A 170 -19.03 -22.32 -0.07
N LEU A 171 -18.17 -22.88 0.79
CA LEU A 171 -17.39 -22.11 1.75
C LEU A 171 -16.35 -21.23 1.04
N MET A 172 -15.66 -21.81 0.06
CA MET A 172 -14.69 -21.09 -0.78
C MET A 172 -15.36 -19.95 -1.56
N THR A 173 -16.46 -20.23 -2.26
CA THR A 173 -17.20 -19.22 -3.03
C THR A 173 -17.77 -18.11 -2.13
N THR A 174 -18.31 -18.47 -0.97
CA THR A 174 -18.77 -17.49 0.03
C THR A 174 -17.63 -16.60 0.52
N GLY A 175 -16.46 -17.19 0.83
CA GLY A 175 -15.26 -16.46 1.23
C GLY A 175 -14.80 -15.47 0.15
N VAL A 176 -14.78 -15.90 -1.12
CA VAL A 176 -14.44 -15.03 -2.26
C VAL A 176 -15.44 -13.89 -2.40
N VAL A 177 -16.75 -14.16 -2.34
CA VAL A 177 -17.79 -13.12 -2.44
C VAL A 177 -17.67 -12.11 -1.32
N LEU A 178 -17.50 -12.56 -0.07
CA LEU A 178 -17.25 -11.68 1.08
C LEU A 178 -15.96 -10.87 0.91
N GLY A 179 -14.90 -11.49 0.40
CA GLY A 179 -13.62 -10.83 0.10
C GLY A 179 -13.80 -9.73 -0.95
N LEU A 180 -14.52 -9.99 -2.04
CA LEU A 180 -14.80 -9.01 -3.10
C LEU A 180 -15.68 -7.85 -2.61
N LEU A 181 -16.70 -8.15 -1.80
CA LEU A 181 -17.52 -7.12 -1.16
C LEU A 181 -16.67 -6.26 -0.21
N GLY A 182 -15.85 -6.89 0.63
CA GLY A 182 -14.91 -6.21 1.50
C GLY A 182 -13.93 -5.34 0.72
N LEU A 183 -13.42 -5.82 -0.42
CA LEU A 183 -12.53 -5.07 -1.29
C LEU A 183 -13.21 -3.81 -1.84
N LEU A 184 -14.48 -3.91 -2.26
CA LEU A 184 -15.26 -2.77 -2.78
C LEU A 184 -15.40 -1.66 -1.72
N PHE A 185 -15.59 -2.01 -0.44
CA PHE A 185 -15.64 -1.04 0.65
C PHE A 185 -14.26 -0.54 1.07
N TYR A 186 -13.23 -1.39 0.97
CA TYR A 186 -11.86 -1.06 1.37
C TYR A 186 -11.21 -0.05 0.41
N LEU A 187 -11.34 -0.24 -0.91
CA LEU A 187 -10.65 0.57 -1.92
C LEU A 187 -10.91 2.09 -1.78
N PRO A 188 -12.16 2.58 -1.66
CA PRO A 188 -12.41 4.01 -1.50
C PRO A 188 -11.71 4.61 -0.29
N GLN A 189 -11.66 3.88 0.83
CA GLN A 189 -11.01 4.34 2.05
C GLN A 189 -9.49 4.30 1.94
N TYR A 190 -8.94 3.23 1.35
CA TYR A 190 -7.51 3.12 1.04
C TYR A 190 -7.02 4.34 0.25
N TYR A 191 -7.70 4.67 -0.85
CA TYR A 191 -7.34 5.83 -1.67
C TYR A 191 -7.58 7.17 -0.99
N SER A 192 -8.55 7.27 -0.08
CA SER A 192 -8.81 8.47 0.72
C SER A 192 -7.63 8.83 1.62
N LEU A 193 -6.86 7.84 2.06
CA LEU A 193 -5.69 7.99 2.94
C LEU A 193 -4.35 7.91 2.18
N SER A 194 -4.39 7.99 0.85
CA SER A 194 -3.21 7.91 0.00
C SER A 194 -2.37 9.19 -0.03
N LEU A 195 -2.77 10.28 0.64
CA LEU A 195 -1.99 11.52 0.72
C LEU A 195 -1.46 11.81 2.13
N VAL A 196 -1.67 10.88 3.06
CA VAL A 196 -1.30 11.06 4.47
C VAL A 196 0.18 11.36 4.62
N GLU A 197 1.06 10.65 3.91
CA GLU A 197 2.51 10.84 4.00
C GLU A 197 2.95 12.22 3.51
N LEU A 198 2.39 12.69 2.39
CA LEU A 198 2.74 14.00 1.80
C LEU A 198 2.18 15.16 2.64
N ILE A 199 0.96 15.01 3.17
CA ILE A 199 0.37 16.03 4.05
C ILE A 199 1.10 16.08 5.39
N LEU A 200 1.48 14.91 5.94
CA LEU A 200 2.28 14.84 7.16
C LEU A 200 3.62 15.56 6.98
N TYR A 201 4.31 15.32 5.86
CA TYR A 201 5.54 16.01 5.51
C TYR A 201 5.35 17.54 5.56
N GLU A 202 4.34 18.05 4.86
CA GLU A 202 4.10 19.49 4.80
C GLU A 202 3.76 20.10 6.15
N GLN A 203 2.89 19.45 6.93
CA GLN A 203 2.55 19.94 8.26
C GLN A 203 3.75 19.97 9.21
N LEU A 204 4.62 18.94 9.16
CA LEU A 204 5.83 18.90 9.99
C LEU A 204 6.88 19.91 9.53
N ARG A 205 6.99 20.13 8.21
CA ARG A 205 7.90 21.14 7.64
C ARG A 205 7.45 22.55 8.00
N ASP A 206 6.15 22.83 7.88
CA ASP A 206 5.59 24.17 8.06
C ASP A 206 5.31 24.49 9.55
N GLY A 207 5.56 23.55 10.46
CA GLY A 207 5.30 23.71 11.90
C GLY A 207 3.81 23.73 12.29
N ASP A 208 2.91 23.35 11.37
CA ASP A 208 1.45 23.36 11.52
C ASP A 208 0.89 21.93 11.71
N TYR A 209 1.55 21.12 12.54
CA TYR A 209 1.09 19.75 12.81
C TYR A 209 -0.16 19.73 13.69
N LYS A 210 -1.29 19.33 13.09
CA LYS A 210 -2.62 19.31 13.73
C LYS A 210 -2.96 17.98 14.41
N GLY A 211 -1.95 17.13 14.64
CA GLY A 211 -2.13 15.78 15.16
C GLY A 211 -2.50 14.75 14.09
N ALA A 212 -2.35 13.48 14.43
CA ALA A 212 -2.55 12.34 13.53
C ALA A 212 -3.95 12.33 12.89
N PHE A 213 -5.00 12.54 13.68
CA PHE A 213 -6.37 12.64 13.16
C PHE A 213 -6.55 13.83 12.20
N GLY A 214 -5.89 14.96 12.48
CA GLY A 214 -5.90 16.13 11.61
C GLY A 214 -5.32 15.83 10.24
N VAL A 215 -4.17 15.15 10.19
CA VAL A 215 -3.52 14.72 8.93
C VAL A 215 -4.44 13.77 8.14
N LEU A 216 -4.99 12.75 8.79
CA LEU A 216 -5.88 11.79 8.12
C LEU A 216 -7.13 12.49 7.58
N ARG A 217 -7.74 13.39 8.36
CA ARG A 217 -8.90 14.17 7.92
C ARG A 217 -8.55 15.04 6.71
N GLN A 218 -7.42 15.74 6.74
CA GLN A 218 -6.97 16.55 5.62
C GLN A 218 -6.69 15.71 4.37
N SER A 219 -6.16 14.49 4.50
CA SER A 219 -6.02 13.57 3.37
C SER A 219 -7.38 13.23 2.76
N ARG A 220 -8.37 12.86 3.58
CA ARG A 220 -9.71 12.49 3.11
C ARG A 220 -10.42 13.66 2.40
N GLU A 221 -10.28 14.87 2.93
CA GLU A 221 -10.84 16.08 2.32
C GLU A 221 -10.10 16.47 1.03
N THR A 222 -8.77 16.36 1.03
CA THR A 222 -7.97 16.61 -0.17
C THR A 222 -8.33 15.65 -1.29
N MET A 223 -8.55 14.37 -0.96
CA MET A 223 -8.92 13.31 -1.91
C MET A 223 -10.38 13.33 -2.36
N LYS A 224 -11.26 14.13 -1.75
CA LYS A 224 -12.68 14.20 -2.15
C LYS A 224 -12.79 14.67 -3.60
N GLY A 225 -13.45 13.88 -4.45
CA GLY A 225 -13.55 14.10 -5.90
C GLY A 225 -12.39 13.52 -6.74
N PHE A 226 -11.31 13.05 -6.10
CA PHE A 226 -10.12 12.54 -6.80
C PHE A 226 -9.77 11.07 -6.49
N ARG A 227 -10.53 10.38 -5.63
CA ARG A 227 -10.30 8.97 -5.26
C ARG A 227 -10.24 8.03 -6.47
N SER A 228 -11.22 8.13 -7.37
CA SER A 228 -11.25 7.32 -8.58
C SER A 228 -10.08 7.62 -9.51
N ASN A 229 -9.61 8.87 -9.56
CA ASN A 229 -8.43 9.23 -10.36
C ASN A 229 -7.16 8.57 -9.82
N ARG A 230 -7.04 8.43 -8.48
CA ARG A 230 -5.93 7.71 -7.86
C ARG A 230 -6.00 6.21 -8.17
N LEU A 231 -7.19 5.61 -8.10
CA LEU A 231 -7.40 4.22 -8.51
C LEU A 231 -7.00 3.99 -9.97
N VAL A 232 -7.48 4.84 -10.90
CA VAL A 232 -7.14 4.70 -12.32
C VAL A 232 -5.65 4.93 -12.55
N LEU A 233 -5.02 5.85 -11.81
CA LEU A 233 -3.57 6.01 -11.86
C LEU A 233 -2.84 4.71 -11.49
N ASP A 234 -3.23 4.05 -10.40
CA ASP A 234 -2.61 2.79 -9.97
C ASP A 234 -2.91 1.64 -10.96
N LEU A 235 -4.10 1.60 -11.58
CA LEU A 235 -4.39 0.67 -12.68
C LEU A 235 -3.46 0.87 -13.88
N THR A 236 -3.08 2.12 -14.21
CA THR A 236 -2.10 2.37 -15.29
C THR A 236 -0.67 1.95 -14.92
N LEU A 237 -0.43 1.65 -13.64
CA LEU A 237 0.85 1.19 -13.09
C LEU A 237 0.84 -0.32 -12.79
N ILE A 238 -0.25 -1.03 -13.12
CA ILE A 238 -0.44 -2.46 -12.79
C ILE A 238 0.71 -3.35 -13.27
N GLY A 239 1.28 -3.05 -14.46
CA GLY A 239 2.44 -3.80 -14.97
C GLY A 239 3.66 -3.73 -14.06
N TRP A 240 3.90 -2.60 -13.39
CA TRP A 240 4.97 -2.46 -12.41
C TRP A 240 4.66 -3.22 -11.12
N TYR A 241 3.40 -3.23 -10.68
CA TYR A 241 2.99 -4.02 -9.52
C TYR A 241 3.18 -5.53 -9.77
N PHE A 242 2.81 -6.04 -10.95
CA PHE A 242 3.10 -7.42 -11.34
C PHE A 242 4.60 -7.72 -11.36
N LEU A 243 5.41 -6.81 -11.90
CA LEU A 243 6.86 -7.01 -11.98
C LEU A 243 7.51 -7.02 -10.59
N ASN A 244 7.08 -6.16 -9.67
CA ASN A 244 7.51 -6.22 -8.26
C ASN A 244 7.15 -7.58 -7.62
N TYR A 245 5.93 -8.07 -7.85
CA TYR A 245 5.49 -9.37 -7.33
C TYR A 245 6.38 -10.53 -7.81
N PHE A 246 6.61 -10.64 -9.13
CA PHE A 246 7.44 -11.72 -9.67
C PHE A 246 8.91 -11.62 -9.28
N THR A 247 9.43 -10.40 -9.13
CA THR A 247 10.83 -10.17 -8.74
C THR A 247 11.04 -10.16 -7.22
N ARG A 248 10.00 -10.42 -6.41
CA ARG A 248 10.04 -10.29 -4.94
C ARG A 248 10.60 -8.95 -4.47
N ASP A 249 10.12 -7.88 -5.09
CA ASP A 249 10.53 -6.48 -4.86
C ASP A 249 11.98 -6.14 -5.25
N VAL A 250 12.71 -6.99 -5.99
CA VAL A 250 14.07 -6.65 -6.48
C VAL A 250 14.04 -5.44 -7.42
N ILE A 251 13.00 -5.27 -8.25
CA ILE A 251 12.84 -4.06 -9.06
C ILE A 251 12.41 -2.83 -8.23
N GLY A 252 12.18 -3.01 -6.93
CA GLY A 252 11.80 -1.99 -5.94
C GLY A 252 12.70 -0.75 -5.98
N PHE A 253 13.99 -0.92 -6.26
CA PHE A 253 14.93 0.21 -6.37
C PHE A 253 14.52 1.24 -7.41
N TYR A 254 13.88 0.81 -8.50
CA TYR A 254 13.36 1.69 -9.54
C TYR A 254 11.90 2.06 -9.31
N THR A 255 11.06 1.09 -8.95
CA THR A 255 9.62 1.27 -8.89
C THR A 255 9.18 2.07 -7.67
N MET A 256 9.88 1.96 -6.54
CA MET A 256 9.55 2.68 -5.32
C MET A 256 9.65 4.21 -5.46
N PRO A 257 10.80 4.79 -5.88
CA PRO A 257 10.86 6.22 -6.17
C PRO A 257 9.92 6.62 -7.30
N TYR A 258 9.67 5.74 -8.29
CA TYR A 258 8.72 6.02 -9.36
C TYR A 258 7.28 6.20 -8.85
N PHE A 259 6.82 5.32 -7.95
CA PHE A 259 5.48 5.39 -7.35
C PHE A 259 5.33 6.62 -6.46
N ILE A 260 6.35 6.97 -5.67
CA ILE A 260 6.37 8.20 -4.87
C ILE A 260 6.30 9.43 -5.79
N ASN A 261 7.05 9.46 -6.89
CA ASN A 261 6.97 10.53 -7.87
C ASN A 261 5.58 10.65 -8.53
N CYS A 262 4.91 9.53 -8.81
CA CYS A 262 3.54 9.54 -9.31
C CYS A 262 2.57 10.14 -8.26
N GLN A 263 2.76 9.80 -6.99
CA GLN A 263 1.97 10.33 -5.88
C GLN A 263 2.19 11.84 -5.67
N ILE A 264 3.44 12.31 -5.74
CA ILE A 264 3.79 13.73 -5.66
C ILE A 264 3.16 14.50 -6.82
N ALA A 265 3.35 14.03 -8.05
CA ALA A 265 2.79 14.69 -9.24
C ALA A 265 1.26 14.70 -9.23
N PHE A 266 0.63 13.65 -8.69
CA PHE A 266 -0.82 13.59 -8.48
C PHE A 266 -1.29 14.59 -7.42
N TYR A 267 -0.57 14.70 -6.30
CA TYR A 267 -0.87 15.64 -5.24
C TYR A 267 -0.76 17.10 -5.69
N ASP A 268 0.29 17.44 -6.44
CA ASP A 268 0.47 18.76 -7.05
C ASP A 268 -0.69 19.13 -7.99
N GLN A 269 -1.15 18.19 -8.82
CA GLN A 269 -2.30 18.45 -9.70
C GLN A 269 -3.57 18.71 -8.89
N ILE A 270 -3.81 17.97 -7.79
CA ILE A 270 -4.95 18.25 -6.91
C ILE A 270 -4.86 19.67 -6.35
N LYS A 271 -3.68 20.08 -5.88
CA LYS A 271 -3.47 21.44 -5.36
C LYS A 271 -3.75 22.50 -6.41
N GLN A 272 -3.23 22.33 -7.63
CA GLN A 272 -3.47 23.26 -8.73
C GLN A 272 -4.96 23.36 -9.07
N ILE A 273 -5.68 22.23 -9.11
CA ILE A 273 -7.11 22.22 -9.39
C ILE A 273 -7.91 22.92 -8.26
N LYS A 274 -7.56 22.65 -7.00
CA LYS A 274 -8.25 23.23 -5.83
C LYS A 274 -7.93 24.71 -5.58
N GLN A 275 -6.73 25.16 -5.93
CA GLN A 275 -6.35 26.57 -5.83
C GLN A 275 -6.95 27.42 -6.98
N GLY A 276 -7.62 26.80 -7.96
CA GLY A 276 -8.09 27.46 -9.18
C GLY A 276 -6.93 27.87 -10.09
N PRO A 277 -7.19 28.28 -11.34
CA PRO A 277 -6.16 28.97 -12.12
C PRO A 277 -5.80 30.22 -11.33
N ARG A 278 -4.58 30.27 -10.76
CA ARG A 278 -3.99 31.56 -10.42
C ARG A 278 -4.03 32.35 -11.71
N HIS A 279 -4.76 33.46 -11.72
CA HIS A 279 -4.54 34.49 -12.71
C HIS A 279 -3.02 34.77 -12.69
N PHE A 280 -2.33 34.30 -13.71
CA PHE A 280 -1.10 34.94 -14.15
C PHE A 280 -1.55 36.31 -14.66
N THR A 281 -1.79 37.28 -13.77
CA THR A 281 -1.59 38.68 -14.13
C THR A 281 -0.09 38.90 -14.15
N GLY A 282 0.57 38.32 -15.14
CA GLY A 282 1.80 38.90 -15.65
C GLY A 282 1.40 40.19 -16.34
N HIS A 283 1.22 41.26 -15.57
CA HIS A 283 1.39 42.59 -16.13
C HIS A 283 2.89 42.70 -16.47
N PRO A 284 3.27 42.97 -17.73
CA PRO A 284 4.59 43.50 -17.97
C PRO A 284 4.61 44.90 -17.37
N SER A 285 5.30 45.06 -16.24
CA SER A 285 5.82 46.36 -15.86
C SER A 285 6.84 46.75 -16.93
N HIS A 286 6.36 47.43 -17.97
CA HIS A 286 7.20 48.36 -18.69
C HIS A 286 7.57 49.46 -17.69
N GLU A 287 8.73 49.30 -17.06
CA GLU A 287 9.48 50.44 -16.55
C GLU A 287 9.95 51.23 -17.78
N THR A 288 9.24 52.31 -18.04
CA THR A 288 9.78 53.48 -18.73
C THR A 288 10.74 54.17 -17.78
N GLU A 289 12.01 54.20 -18.14
CA GLU A 289 12.88 55.39 -18.16
C GLU A 289 14.13 55.11 -19.00
#